data_AF-A0A357QNA9-F1
#
_entry.id   AF-A0A357QNA9-F1
#
_cell.length_a   1.000
_cell.length_b   1.000
_cell.length_c   1.000
_cell.angle_alpha   90.00
_cell.angle_beta   90.00
_cell.angle_gamma   90.00
#
_symmetry.space_group_name_H-M   'P 1'
#
loop_
_entity.id
_entity.type
_entity.pdbx_description
1 polymer ?
#
loop_
_entity_poly.entity_id
_entity_poly.type
_entity_poly.pdbx_seq_one_letter_code
_entity_poly.pdbx_strand_id
1 'polypeptide(L)'
;MENMYSRFVTNPLNGLDDGSFFKKGFYYIVKLASIGVAIWGFYLIFASMFGDAGYFKSLKGMEIWPLIRSLLFFLSNIVISAMAVMWLTSVLWKRSEEFKEVDYNGVPLIIPRFIKLFGQLVAVVFVTVSVTYASAHIFVANPGVYMPLEDIYKAIMNNPINEIPRVQGFIESLPKLSMNIGEVNGFGHYMNDFFFDGAIWNIVKGLILAFINLAVFYFIAEIFEIVIYFLIRKQLFK
;
A
#
# COMPACT_ATOMS: atom_id res chain seq x y z
N MET A 1 21.88 20.44 -40.10
CA MET A 1 21.87 20.95 -38.71
C MET A 1 20.48 21.33 -38.23
N GLU A 2 19.65 21.97 -39.06
CA GLU A 2 18.23 22.29 -38.73
C GLU A 2 17.41 21.12 -38.17
N ASN A 3 17.49 19.94 -38.78
CA ASN A 3 16.75 18.75 -38.30
C ASN A 3 17.22 18.20 -36.95
N MET A 4 18.48 18.46 -36.56
CA MET A 4 18.95 18.09 -35.22
C MET A 4 18.53 19.14 -34.20
N TYR A 5 18.66 20.42 -34.56
CA TYR A 5 18.25 21.52 -33.69
C TYR A 5 16.75 21.46 -33.38
N SER A 6 15.90 21.20 -34.37
CA SER A 6 14.45 21.08 -34.13
C SER A 6 14.11 19.85 -33.26
N ARG A 7 14.77 18.71 -33.47
CA ARG A 7 14.54 17.48 -32.69
C ARG A 7 15.02 17.56 -31.25
N PHE A 8 16.21 18.13 -31.02
CA PHE A 8 16.88 18.08 -29.71
C PHE A 8 16.71 19.35 -28.89
N VAL A 9 16.35 20.48 -29.51
CA VAL A 9 16.21 21.78 -28.82
C VAL A 9 14.77 22.26 -28.90
N THR A 10 14.22 22.47 -30.11
CA THR A 10 12.90 23.10 -30.27
C THR A 10 11.75 22.21 -29.78
N ASN A 11 11.76 20.92 -30.10
CA ASN A 11 10.68 20.00 -29.69
C ASN A 11 10.62 19.78 -28.16
N PRO A 12 11.74 19.58 -27.43
CA PRO A 12 11.71 19.51 -25.98
C PRO A 12 11.28 20.82 -25.32
N LEU A 13 11.74 21.97 -25.82
CA LEU A 13 11.34 23.29 -25.31
C LEU A 13 9.84 23.56 -25.50
N ASN A 14 9.31 23.34 -26.70
CA ASN A 14 7.86 23.44 -26.95
C ASN A 14 7.06 22.46 -26.09
N GLY A 15 7.61 21.26 -25.86
CA GLY A 15 7.02 20.24 -24.99
C GLY A 15 7.06 20.58 -23.48
N LEU A 16 7.99 21.44 -23.07
CA LEU A 16 8.04 21.99 -21.71
C LEU A 16 6.99 23.09 -21.54
N ASP A 17 6.85 23.96 -22.55
CA ASP A 17 5.89 25.06 -22.54
C ASP A 17 4.43 24.58 -22.61
N ASP A 18 4.14 23.52 -23.38
CA ASP A 18 2.80 22.91 -23.47
C ASP A 18 2.51 21.87 -22.36
N GLY A 19 3.52 21.54 -21.55
CA GLY A 19 3.43 20.57 -20.45
C GLY A 19 3.39 19.09 -20.86
N SER A 20 3.42 18.77 -22.16
CA SER A 20 3.39 17.40 -22.68
C SER A 20 4.62 16.59 -22.28
N PHE A 21 5.78 17.24 -22.09
CA PHE A 21 7.00 16.60 -21.61
C PHE A 21 6.82 16.05 -20.19
N PHE A 22 6.28 16.86 -19.28
CA PHE A 22 6.02 16.44 -17.91
C PHE A 22 4.96 15.35 -17.84
N LYS A 23 3.89 15.47 -18.63
CA LYS A 23 2.84 14.46 -18.75
C LYS A 23 3.41 13.08 -19.12
N LYS A 24 4.27 13.03 -20.14
CA LYS A 24 4.99 11.81 -20.53
C LYS A 24 5.95 11.34 -19.44
N GLY A 25 6.70 12.27 -18.83
CA GLY A 25 7.60 11.98 -17.72
C GLY A 25 6.91 11.27 -16.56
N PHE A 26 5.81 11.83 -16.05
CA PHE A 26 5.04 11.23 -14.96
C PHE A 26 4.43 9.89 -15.34
N TYR A 27 3.90 9.75 -16.56
CA TYR A 27 3.45 8.46 -17.07
C TYR A 27 4.56 7.41 -16.99
N TYR A 28 5.75 7.69 -17.54
CA TYR A 28 6.85 6.73 -17.55
C TYR A 28 7.38 6.44 -16.15
N ILE A 29 7.50 7.45 -15.28
CA ILE A 29 7.96 7.28 -13.89
C ILE A 29 7.00 6.37 -13.12
N VAL A 30 5.69 6.64 -13.17
CA VAL A 30 4.69 5.85 -12.45
C VAL A 30 4.57 4.44 -13.04
N LYS A 31 4.71 4.30 -14.37
CA LYS A 31 4.70 3.00 -15.03
C LYS A 31 5.93 2.17 -14.70
N LEU A 32 7.12 2.78 -14.67
CA LEU A 32 8.34 2.13 -14.20
C LEU A 32 8.22 1.74 -12.73
N ALA A 33 7.65 2.61 -11.88
CA ALA A 33 7.37 2.29 -10.48
C ALA A 33 6.40 1.10 -10.36
N SER A 34 5.39 1.00 -11.22
CA SER A 34 4.49 -0.17 -11.28
C SER A 34 5.26 -1.46 -11.56
N ILE A 35 6.14 -1.47 -12.56
CA ILE A 35 6.96 -2.63 -12.89
C ILE A 35 7.93 -2.95 -11.75
N GLY A 36 8.56 -1.92 -11.17
CA GLY A 36 9.44 -2.05 -10.02
C GLY A 36 8.75 -2.67 -8.81
N VAL A 37 7.53 -2.23 -8.49
CA VAL A 37 6.72 -2.79 -7.40
C VAL A 37 6.34 -4.24 -7.67
N ALA A 38 6.03 -4.62 -8.90
CA ALA A 38 5.77 -6.02 -9.24
C ALA A 38 7.02 -6.88 -9.00
N ILE A 39 8.17 -6.49 -9.57
CA ILE A 39 9.43 -7.23 -9.42
C ILE A 39 9.86 -7.30 -7.96
N TRP A 40 9.88 -6.17 -7.26
CA TRP A 40 10.26 -6.09 -5.85
C TRP A 40 9.29 -6.86 -4.94
N GLY A 41 7.99 -6.75 -5.19
CA GLY A 41 6.97 -7.45 -4.42
C GLY A 41 7.08 -8.96 -4.52
N PHE A 42 7.29 -9.49 -5.73
CA PHE A 42 7.55 -10.92 -5.91
C PHE A 42 8.90 -11.33 -5.31
N TYR A 43 9.94 -10.51 -5.45
CA TYR A 43 11.22 -10.75 -4.78
C TYR A 43 11.05 -10.88 -3.26
N LEU A 44 10.27 -10.00 -2.60
CA LEU A 44 10.01 -10.06 -1.16
C LEU A 44 9.29 -11.36 -0.75
N ILE A 45 8.33 -11.84 -1.56
CA ILE A 45 7.68 -13.13 -1.35
C ILE A 45 8.74 -14.25 -1.35
N PHE A 46 9.61 -14.33 -2.36
CA PHE A 46 10.64 -15.38 -2.39
C PHE A 46 11.71 -15.21 -1.29
N ALA A 47 12.15 -13.98 -1.02
CA ALA A 47 13.17 -13.69 -0.02
C ALA A 47 12.70 -14.03 1.40
N SER A 48 11.43 -13.76 1.73
CA SER A 48 10.84 -14.12 3.02
C SER A 48 10.63 -15.63 3.18
N MET A 49 10.55 -16.40 2.09
CA MET A 49 10.49 -17.87 2.13
C MET A 49 11.85 -18.50 2.43
N PHE A 50 12.89 -18.10 1.68
CA PHE A 50 14.17 -18.81 1.62
C PHE A 50 15.37 -18.04 2.18
N GLY A 51 15.18 -16.79 2.60
CA GLY A 51 16.25 -15.93 3.10
C GLY A 51 16.90 -16.42 4.38
N ASP A 52 17.84 -15.62 4.89
CA ASP A 52 18.64 -16.03 6.05
C ASP A 52 17.81 -16.20 7.33
N ALA A 53 16.78 -15.38 7.49
CA ALA A 53 15.72 -15.49 8.49
C ALA A 53 14.38 -15.98 7.87
N GLY A 54 14.44 -16.73 6.77
CA GLY A 54 13.27 -17.14 5.99
C GLY A 54 12.34 -18.10 6.73
N TYR A 55 11.07 -18.10 6.33
CA TYR A 55 9.99 -18.84 6.96
C TYR A 55 10.25 -20.35 7.10
N PHE A 56 10.83 -21.01 6.10
CA PHE A 56 11.11 -22.45 6.23
C PHE A 56 12.16 -22.77 7.30
N LYS A 57 13.01 -21.81 7.66
CA LYS A 57 13.94 -21.98 8.79
C LYS A 57 13.21 -21.83 10.12
N SER A 58 12.21 -20.95 10.23
CA SER A 58 11.43 -20.80 11.47
C SER A 58 10.55 -22.00 11.78
N LEU A 59 10.23 -22.84 10.79
CA LEU A 59 9.48 -24.08 10.99
C LEU A 59 10.31 -25.24 11.55
N LYS A 60 11.65 -25.12 11.57
CA LYS A 60 12.51 -26.20 12.05
C LYS A 60 12.35 -26.41 13.55
N GLY A 61 12.11 -27.66 13.95
CA GLY A 61 11.96 -28.03 15.36
C GLY A 61 10.56 -27.85 15.94
N MET A 62 9.56 -27.49 15.11
CA MET A 62 8.16 -27.47 15.54
C MET A 62 7.58 -28.87 15.66
N GLU A 63 6.65 -29.03 16.60
CA GLU A 63 5.79 -30.21 16.67
C GLU A 63 4.90 -30.33 15.42
N ILE A 64 4.43 -31.55 15.15
CA ILE A 64 3.66 -31.89 13.93
C ILE A 64 2.39 -31.04 13.76
N TRP A 65 1.62 -30.84 14.82
CA TRP A 65 0.34 -30.11 14.73
C TRP A 65 0.50 -28.60 14.47
N PRO A 66 1.37 -27.88 15.19
CA PRO A 66 1.77 -26.53 14.81
C PRO A 66 2.34 -26.45 13.39
N LEU A 67 3.18 -27.40 12.98
CA LEU A 67 3.79 -27.41 11.65
C LEU A 67 2.74 -27.47 10.53
N ILE A 68 1.75 -28.37 10.63
CA ILE A 68 0.68 -28.49 9.63
C ILE A 68 -0.12 -27.19 9.52
N ARG A 69 -0.51 -26.59 10.66
CA ARG A 69 -1.25 -25.33 10.69
C ARG A 69 -0.47 -24.19 10.06
N SER A 70 0.81 -24.07 10.38
CA SER A 70 1.71 -23.10 9.79
C SER A 70 1.85 -23.31 8.27
N LEU A 71 1.98 -24.54 7.78
CA LEU A 71 2.03 -24.82 6.34
C LEU A 71 0.74 -24.42 5.60
N LEU A 72 -0.43 -24.68 6.20
CA LEU A 72 -1.72 -24.25 5.63
C LEU A 72 -1.84 -22.72 5.61
N PHE A 73 -1.45 -22.05 6.69
CA PHE A 73 -1.38 -20.60 6.76
C PHE A 73 -0.50 -20.03 5.64
N PHE A 74 0.71 -20.59 5.50
CA PHE A 74 1.68 -20.20 4.49
C PHE A 74 1.14 -20.29 3.05
N LEU A 75 0.46 -21.39 2.70
CA LEU A 75 -0.16 -21.54 1.38
C LEU A 75 -1.19 -20.44 1.12
N SER A 76 -2.05 -20.16 2.09
CA SER A 76 -3.04 -19.09 1.96
C SER A 76 -2.38 -17.72 1.85
N ASN A 77 -1.30 -17.47 2.61
CA ASN A 77 -0.67 -16.16 2.64
C ASN A 77 0.26 -15.88 1.46
N ILE A 78 0.77 -16.90 0.76
CA ILE A 78 1.37 -16.71 -0.57
C ILE A 78 0.34 -16.10 -1.52
N VAL A 79 -0.88 -16.65 -1.55
CA VAL A 79 -1.95 -16.17 -2.44
C VAL A 79 -2.34 -14.74 -2.08
N ILE A 80 -2.56 -14.45 -0.79
CA ILE A 80 -2.88 -13.09 -0.31
C ILE A 80 -1.78 -12.11 -0.70
N SER A 81 -0.50 -12.48 -0.50
CA SER A 81 0.64 -11.62 -0.83
C SER A 81 0.78 -11.38 -2.33
N ALA A 82 0.61 -12.42 -3.15
CA ALA A 82 0.62 -12.30 -4.61
C ALA A 82 -0.53 -11.39 -5.10
N MET A 83 -1.72 -11.55 -4.55
CA MET A 83 -2.87 -10.68 -4.84
C MET A 83 -2.60 -9.23 -4.45
N ALA A 84 -1.97 -8.98 -3.30
CA ALA A 84 -1.60 -7.65 -2.86
C ALA A 84 -0.58 -6.98 -3.78
N VAL A 85 0.46 -7.71 -4.21
CA VAL A 85 1.46 -7.22 -5.18
C VAL A 85 0.78 -6.89 -6.50
N MET A 86 -0.10 -7.76 -6.99
CA MET A 86 -0.89 -7.49 -8.19
C MET A 86 -1.78 -6.26 -8.02
N TRP A 87 -2.46 -6.11 -6.89
CA TRP A 87 -3.32 -4.96 -6.63
C TRP A 87 -2.54 -3.64 -6.58
N LEU A 88 -1.42 -3.59 -5.86
CA LEU A 88 -0.52 -2.43 -5.83
C LEU A 88 -0.03 -2.06 -7.23
N THR A 89 0.37 -3.07 -8.00
CA THR A 89 0.81 -2.91 -9.39
C THR A 89 -0.33 -2.37 -10.27
N SER A 90 -1.53 -2.92 -10.16
CA SER A 90 -2.69 -2.46 -10.93
C SER A 90 -3.09 -1.02 -10.61
N VAL A 91 -3.00 -0.60 -9.34
CA VAL A 91 -3.27 0.78 -8.94
C VAL A 91 -2.26 1.73 -9.60
N LEU A 92 -0.96 1.41 -9.52
CA LEU A 92 0.08 2.22 -10.16
C LEU A 92 -0.08 2.26 -11.69
N TRP A 93 -0.32 1.11 -12.31
CA TRP A 93 -0.51 1.02 -13.74
C TRP A 93 -1.71 1.85 -14.20
N LYS A 94 -2.87 1.69 -13.55
CA LYS A 94 -4.07 2.48 -13.86
C LYS A 94 -3.80 3.98 -13.73
N ARG A 95 -3.20 4.42 -12.62
CA ARG A 95 -2.84 5.83 -12.43
C ARG A 95 -1.85 6.33 -13.46
N SER A 96 -0.90 5.50 -13.92
CA SER A 96 0.00 5.87 -15.00
C SER A 96 -0.76 6.22 -16.27
N GLU A 97 -1.72 5.40 -16.70
CA GLU A 97 -2.50 5.65 -17.91
C GLU A 97 -3.39 6.89 -17.77
N GLU A 98 -3.96 7.13 -16.58
CA GLU A 98 -4.72 8.36 -16.30
C GLU A 98 -3.85 9.64 -16.43
N PHE A 99 -2.54 9.57 -16.17
CA PHE A 99 -1.64 10.69 -16.44
C PHE A 99 -1.51 11.01 -17.94
N LYS A 100 -1.75 10.06 -18.85
CA LYS A 100 -1.77 10.34 -20.31
C LYS A 100 -3.07 10.93 -20.81
N GLU A 101 -4.18 10.73 -20.13
CA GLU A 101 -5.49 11.08 -20.68
C GLU A 101 -5.89 12.52 -20.34
N VAL A 102 -5.41 13.08 -19.22
CA VAL A 102 -5.93 14.38 -18.77
C VAL A 102 -5.23 15.58 -19.44
N ASP A 103 -6.02 16.61 -19.76
CA ASP A 103 -5.55 17.90 -20.23
C ASP A 103 -4.64 18.56 -19.19
N TYR A 104 -3.40 18.77 -19.59
CA TYR A 104 -2.35 19.23 -18.71
C TYR A 104 -2.44 20.74 -18.53
N ASN A 105 -2.97 21.20 -17.41
CA ASN A 105 -3.02 22.62 -17.06
C ASN A 105 -1.86 23.05 -16.12
N GLY A 106 -0.73 22.33 -16.14
CA GLY A 106 0.49 22.65 -15.38
C GLY A 106 0.92 21.60 -14.35
N VAL A 107 2.20 21.63 -13.98
CA VAL A 107 2.85 20.72 -12.99
C VAL A 107 2.19 20.75 -11.59
N PRO A 108 1.74 21.89 -11.05
CA PRO A 108 1.17 21.92 -9.70
C PRO A 108 -0.06 21.01 -9.52
N LEU A 109 -0.89 20.88 -10.56
CA LEU A 109 -2.14 20.09 -10.54
C LEU A 109 -1.91 18.56 -10.47
N ILE A 110 -0.66 18.10 -10.50
CA ILE A 110 -0.28 16.70 -10.39
C ILE A 110 -0.02 16.29 -8.94
N ILE A 111 0.39 17.23 -8.09
CA ILE A 111 0.67 16.96 -6.68
C ILE A 111 -0.54 16.32 -5.98
N PRO A 112 -1.77 16.84 -6.11
CA PRO A 112 -2.97 16.22 -5.56
C PRO A 112 -3.18 14.77 -6.02
N ARG A 113 -2.80 14.45 -7.25
CA ARG A 113 -2.93 13.09 -7.80
C ARG A 113 -1.93 12.14 -7.19
N PHE A 114 -0.70 12.59 -6.93
CA PHE A 114 0.27 11.80 -6.19
C PHE A 114 -0.17 11.54 -4.76
N ILE A 115 -0.78 12.53 -4.11
CA ILE A 115 -1.38 12.38 -2.76
C ILE A 115 -2.49 11.32 -2.81
N LYS A 116 -3.42 11.40 -3.77
CA LYS A 116 -4.48 10.40 -3.99
C LYS A 116 -3.90 9.00 -4.27
N LEU A 117 -2.87 8.90 -5.11
CA LEU A 117 -2.18 7.64 -5.42
C LEU A 117 -1.54 7.04 -4.16
N PHE A 118 -0.81 7.82 -3.37
CA PHE A 118 -0.18 7.34 -2.14
C PHE A 118 -1.22 6.80 -1.16
N GLY A 119 -2.33 7.53 -0.97
CA GLY A 119 -3.46 7.06 -0.15
C GLY A 119 -4.01 5.72 -0.63
N GLN A 120 -4.15 5.51 -1.95
CA GLN A 120 -4.61 4.23 -2.49
C GLN A 120 -3.64 3.08 -2.21
N LEU A 121 -2.33 3.31 -2.34
CA LEU A 121 -1.33 2.28 -2.06
C LEU A 121 -1.33 1.88 -0.57
N VAL A 122 -1.39 2.86 0.33
CA VAL A 122 -1.47 2.60 1.77
C VAL A 122 -2.75 1.84 2.13
N ALA A 123 -3.88 2.16 1.49
CA ALA A 123 -5.13 1.44 1.71
C ALA A 123 -5.03 -0.04 1.33
N VAL A 124 -4.38 -0.37 0.21
CA VAL A 124 -4.13 -1.77 -0.19
C VAL A 124 -3.28 -2.49 0.86
N VAL A 125 -2.27 -1.83 1.44
CA VAL A 125 -1.45 -2.40 2.51
C VAL A 125 -2.29 -2.71 3.76
N PHE A 126 -3.15 -1.78 4.21
CA PHE A 126 -4.01 -2.03 5.37
C PHE A 126 -4.97 -3.20 5.17
N VAL A 127 -5.61 -3.28 4.00
CA VAL A 127 -6.47 -4.42 3.67
C VAL A 127 -5.67 -5.71 3.67
N THR A 128 -4.50 -5.72 3.03
CA THR A 128 -3.65 -6.92 2.94
C THR A 128 -3.23 -7.42 4.32
N VAL A 129 -2.67 -6.56 5.17
CA VAL A 129 -2.23 -6.95 6.51
C VAL A 129 -3.40 -7.44 7.36
N SER A 130 -4.57 -6.81 7.26
CA SER A 130 -5.76 -7.25 7.98
C SER A 130 -6.22 -8.65 7.58
N VAL A 131 -6.20 -8.97 6.28
CA VAL A 131 -6.55 -10.29 5.76
C VAL A 131 -5.49 -11.32 6.15
N THR A 132 -4.21 -10.95 6.15
CA THR A 132 -3.14 -11.84 6.64
C THR A 132 -3.28 -12.12 8.14
N TYR A 133 -3.53 -11.13 8.99
CA TYR A 133 -3.76 -11.35 10.42
C TYR A 133 -5.04 -12.18 10.66
N ALA A 134 -6.08 -11.98 9.84
CA ALA A 134 -7.28 -12.80 9.92
C ALA A 134 -7.01 -14.27 9.55
N SER A 135 -6.27 -14.49 8.47
CA SER A 135 -5.79 -15.82 8.10
C SER A 135 -4.96 -16.45 9.22
N ALA A 136 -4.08 -15.69 9.86
CA ALA A 136 -3.26 -16.21 10.94
C ALA A 136 -4.09 -16.66 12.15
N HIS A 137 -5.18 -15.95 12.48
CA HIS A 137 -6.13 -16.39 13.51
C HIS A 137 -6.91 -17.64 13.11
N ILE A 138 -7.36 -17.75 11.85
CA ILE A 138 -8.04 -18.95 11.32
C ILE A 138 -7.17 -20.20 11.54
N PHE A 139 -5.87 -20.08 11.25
CA PHE A 139 -4.95 -21.20 11.34
C PHE A 139 -4.26 -21.34 12.69
N VAL A 140 -4.44 -20.40 13.63
CA VAL A 140 -3.73 -20.36 14.91
C VAL A 140 -2.22 -20.52 14.70
N ALA A 141 -1.67 -19.76 13.75
CA ALA A 141 -0.29 -19.88 13.33
C ALA A 141 0.64 -19.19 14.35
N ASN A 142 1.20 -19.96 15.27
CA ASN A 142 2.20 -19.50 16.25
C ASN A 142 3.27 -20.60 16.47
N PRO A 143 4.59 -20.28 16.53
CA PRO A 143 5.28 -19.05 16.12
C PRO A 143 5.72 -19.03 14.65
N GLY A 144 6.16 -17.87 14.16
CA GLY A 144 6.80 -17.72 12.85
C GLY A 144 5.79 -17.55 11.72
N VAL A 145 5.20 -16.37 11.59
CA VAL A 145 4.13 -16.11 10.63
C VAL A 145 4.73 -15.56 9.36
N TYR A 146 4.54 -16.26 8.24
CA TYR A 146 4.95 -15.78 6.93
C TYR A 146 4.18 -14.50 6.57
N MET A 147 4.82 -13.31 6.64
CA MET A 147 4.19 -12.03 6.31
C MET A 147 5.12 -11.11 5.51
N PRO A 148 5.32 -11.34 4.20
CA PRO A 148 6.30 -10.62 3.39
C PRO A 148 6.08 -9.10 3.31
N LEU A 149 4.84 -8.64 3.53
CA LEU A 149 4.46 -7.22 3.40
C LEU A 149 4.33 -6.52 4.76
N GLU A 150 4.62 -7.20 5.87
CA GLU A 150 4.47 -6.65 7.21
C GLU A 150 5.41 -5.46 7.46
N ASP A 151 6.64 -5.53 6.94
CA ASP A 151 7.63 -4.46 7.12
C ASP A 151 7.19 -3.14 6.47
N ILE A 152 6.43 -3.22 5.37
CA ILE A 152 5.84 -2.03 4.74
C ILE A 152 4.79 -1.42 5.66
N TYR A 153 3.93 -2.23 6.26
CA TYR A 153 2.96 -1.76 7.25
C TYR A 153 3.63 -1.17 8.48
N LYS A 154 4.65 -1.83 9.04
CA LYS A 154 5.43 -1.32 10.17
C LYS A 154 6.09 0.01 9.82
N ALA A 155 6.65 0.17 8.62
CA ALA A 155 7.23 1.43 8.18
C ALA A 155 6.19 2.56 8.07
N ILE A 156 4.96 2.27 7.65
CA ILE A 156 3.85 3.23 7.63
C ILE A 156 3.45 3.63 9.06
N MET A 157 3.33 2.66 9.96
CA MET A 157 2.89 2.87 11.34
C MET A 157 3.98 3.46 12.26
N ASN A 158 5.25 3.29 11.92
CA ASN A 158 6.41 3.82 12.67
C ASN A 158 7.02 5.06 12.01
N ASN A 159 6.25 5.79 11.21
CA ASN A 159 6.73 7.00 10.56
C ASN A 159 7.05 8.09 11.62
N PRO A 160 8.15 8.87 11.50
CA PRO A 160 8.47 9.96 12.42
C PRO A 160 7.36 10.99 12.62
N ILE A 161 6.47 11.16 11.63
CA ILE A 161 5.28 12.03 11.74
C ILE A 161 4.35 11.56 12.88
N ASN A 162 4.38 10.28 13.22
CA ASN A 162 3.55 9.66 14.25
C ASN A 162 4.03 9.99 15.67
N GLU A 163 5.25 10.55 15.82
CA GLU A 163 5.79 11.03 17.10
C GLU A 163 5.27 12.43 17.48
N ILE A 164 4.56 13.12 16.57
CA ILE A 164 3.95 14.41 16.88
C ILE A 164 2.78 14.17 17.84
N PRO A 165 2.71 14.79 19.04
CA PRO A 165 1.75 14.41 20.10
C PRO A 165 0.28 14.38 19.66
N ARG A 166 -0.14 15.31 18.79
CA ARG A 166 -1.51 15.34 18.26
C ARG A 166 -1.79 14.24 17.23
N VAL A 167 -0.77 13.86 16.45
CA VAL A 167 -0.84 12.75 15.49
C VAL A 167 -0.82 11.43 16.25
N GLN A 168 0.04 11.32 17.27
CA GLN A 168 0.12 10.16 18.14
C GLN A 168 -1.23 9.86 18.81
N GLY A 169 -1.88 10.84 19.43
CA GLY A 169 -3.20 10.65 20.05
C GLY A 169 -4.28 10.21 19.06
N PHE A 170 -4.24 10.71 17.82
CA PHE A 170 -5.11 10.24 16.75
C PHE A 170 -4.80 8.79 16.34
N ILE A 171 -3.53 8.44 16.14
CA ILE A 171 -3.11 7.08 15.77
C ILE A 171 -3.45 6.08 16.88
N GLU A 172 -3.31 6.46 18.14
CA GLU A 172 -3.69 5.63 19.28
C GLU A 172 -5.21 5.40 19.35
N SER A 173 -6.01 6.34 18.85
CA SER A 173 -7.47 6.20 18.72
C SER A 173 -7.90 5.35 17.52
N LEU A 174 -7.01 5.12 16.53
CA LEU A 174 -7.32 4.27 15.39
C LEU A 174 -7.38 2.80 15.81
N PRO A 175 -8.22 1.99 15.14
CA PRO A 175 -8.26 0.57 15.43
C PRO A 175 -6.89 -0.08 15.19
N LYS A 176 -6.31 -0.69 16.22
CA LYS A 176 -5.02 -1.38 16.11
C LYS A 176 -5.22 -2.78 15.56
N LEU A 177 -4.54 -3.07 14.45
CA LEU A 177 -4.38 -4.42 13.94
C LEU A 177 -3.43 -5.14 14.89
N SER A 178 -3.85 -6.28 15.42
CA SER A 178 -3.09 -7.02 16.43
C SER A 178 -3.06 -8.49 16.10
N MET A 179 -1.87 -9.06 16.23
CA MET A 179 -1.63 -10.48 16.11
C MET A 179 -1.61 -11.12 17.51
N ASN A 180 -2.77 -11.22 18.15
CA ASN A 180 -2.93 -11.88 19.44
C ASN A 180 -3.45 -13.30 19.23
N ILE A 181 -2.59 -14.20 18.77
CA ILE A 181 -2.91 -15.62 18.71
C ILE A 181 -2.54 -16.22 20.07
N GLY A 182 -3.48 -16.12 21.02
CA GLY A 182 -3.35 -16.74 22.33
C GLY A 182 -3.31 -18.27 22.25
N GLU A 183 -2.89 -18.92 23.34
CA GLU A 183 -3.12 -20.35 23.52
C GLU A 183 -4.63 -20.60 23.58
N VAL A 184 -5.15 -21.33 22.60
CA VAL A 184 -6.58 -21.58 22.48
C VAL A 184 -6.98 -22.62 23.52
N ASN A 185 -7.42 -22.15 24.70
CA ASN A 185 -7.92 -22.97 25.81
C ASN A 185 -9.37 -23.43 25.59
N GLY A 186 -9.65 -24.01 24.41
CA GLY A 186 -10.94 -24.57 24.03
C GLY A 186 -11.68 -23.81 22.93
N PHE A 187 -12.64 -24.49 22.30
CA PHE A 187 -13.37 -23.99 21.13
C PHE A 187 -14.24 -22.76 21.41
N GLY A 188 -14.80 -22.63 22.62
CA GLY A 188 -15.57 -21.45 23.00
C GLY A 188 -14.71 -20.18 23.04
N HIS A 189 -13.51 -20.27 23.62
CA HIS A 189 -12.53 -19.19 23.61
C HIS A 189 -12.03 -18.90 22.20
N TYR A 190 -11.73 -19.94 21.40
CA TYR A 190 -11.40 -19.78 19.99
C TYR A 190 -12.44 -18.96 19.23
N MET A 191 -13.73 -19.30 19.37
CA MET A 191 -14.80 -18.62 18.65
C MET A 191 -14.99 -17.19 19.15
N ASN A 192 -14.89 -16.95 20.46
CA ASN A 192 -14.96 -15.59 20.99
C ASN A 192 -13.82 -14.72 20.45
N ASP A 193 -12.60 -15.23 20.52
CA ASP A 193 -11.42 -14.56 20.00
C ASP A 193 -11.57 -14.36 18.49
N PHE A 194 -11.99 -15.36 17.73
CA PHE A 194 -12.18 -15.28 16.29
C PHE A 194 -13.12 -14.16 15.83
N PHE A 195 -14.25 -13.98 16.52
CA PHE A 195 -15.28 -13.01 16.14
C PHE A 195 -15.00 -11.61 16.69
N PHE A 196 -14.64 -11.50 17.97
CA PHE A 196 -14.61 -10.21 18.66
C PHE A 196 -13.22 -9.58 18.70
N ASP A 197 -12.14 -10.37 18.76
CA ASP A 197 -10.76 -9.85 18.89
C ASP A 197 -9.78 -10.35 17.81
N GLY A 198 -10.27 -11.19 16.89
CA GLY A 198 -9.45 -12.03 16.03
C GLY A 198 -9.73 -11.82 14.56
N ALA A 199 -10.14 -12.87 13.84
CA ALA A 199 -10.13 -12.86 12.38
C ALA A 199 -11.09 -11.84 11.75
N ILE A 200 -12.36 -11.88 12.12
CA ILE A 200 -13.38 -10.99 11.52
C ILE A 200 -13.11 -9.55 11.92
N TRP A 201 -12.81 -9.34 13.20
CA TRP A 201 -12.55 -7.99 13.71
C TRP A 201 -11.32 -7.36 13.06
N ASN A 202 -10.24 -8.13 12.81
CA ASN A 202 -9.09 -7.63 12.08
C ASN A 202 -9.45 -7.16 10.66
N ILE A 203 -10.27 -7.90 9.92
CA ILE A 203 -10.74 -7.48 8.58
C ILE A 203 -11.53 -6.17 8.68
N VAL A 204 -12.46 -6.06 9.63
CA VAL A 204 -13.25 -4.84 9.84
C VAL A 204 -12.35 -3.65 10.17
N LYS A 205 -11.39 -3.82 11.09
CA LYS A 205 -10.40 -2.79 11.42
C LYS A 205 -9.59 -2.36 10.20
N GLY A 206 -9.11 -3.32 9.41
CA GLY A 206 -8.34 -3.05 8.19
C GLY A 206 -9.13 -2.25 7.15
N LEU A 207 -10.41 -2.58 6.96
CA LEU A 207 -11.31 -1.85 6.07
C LEU A 207 -11.58 -0.43 6.57
N ILE A 208 -11.81 -0.26 7.88
CA ILE A 208 -11.97 1.07 8.51
C ILE A 208 -10.70 1.90 8.33
N LEU A 209 -9.52 1.33 8.61
CA LEU A 209 -8.24 2.01 8.41
C LEU A 209 -8.02 2.41 6.95
N ALA A 210 -8.29 1.49 6.01
CA ALA A 210 -8.20 1.76 4.58
C ALA A 210 -9.15 2.89 4.15
N PHE A 211 -10.38 2.89 4.65
CA PHE A 211 -11.37 3.95 4.38
C PHE A 211 -10.93 5.30 4.95
N ILE A 212 -10.57 5.37 6.24
CA ILE A 212 -10.11 6.59 6.90
C ILE A 212 -8.90 7.15 6.16
N ASN A 213 -7.94 6.29 5.82
CA ASN A 213 -6.76 6.67 5.05
C ASN A 213 -7.13 7.27 3.69
N LEU A 214 -8.01 6.61 2.92
CA LEU A 214 -8.48 7.15 1.66
C LEU A 214 -9.17 8.51 1.83
N ALA A 215 -10.05 8.63 2.82
CA ALA A 215 -10.77 9.88 3.10
C ALA A 215 -9.80 11.02 3.43
N VAL A 216 -8.81 10.77 4.29
CA VAL A 216 -7.78 11.76 4.67
C VAL A 216 -6.94 12.17 3.47
N PHE A 217 -6.40 11.23 2.69
CA PHE A 217 -5.57 11.56 1.54
C PHE A 217 -6.35 12.27 0.43
N TYR A 218 -7.60 11.89 0.20
CA TYR A 218 -8.46 12.60 -0.76
C TYR A 218 -8.79 14.00 -0.28
N PHE A 219 -9.11 14.18 1.00
CA PHE A 219 -9.36 15.49 1.59
C PHE A 219 -8.14 16.40 1.52
N ILE A 220 -6.94 15.89 1.85
CA ILE A 220 -5.69 16.63 1.71
C ILE A 220 -5.47 17.02 0.25
N ALA A 221 -5.62 16.08 -0.68
CA ALA A 221 -5.47 16.36 -2.10
C ALA A 221 -6.43 17.46 -2.58
N GLU A 222 -7.68 17.46 -2.10
CA GLU A 222 -8.66 18.49 -2.42
C GLU A 222 -8.27 19.87 -1.87
N ILE A 223 -7.75 19.95 -0.63
CA ILE A 223 -7.21 21.19 -0.07
C ILE A 223 -6.07 21.71 -0.95
N PHE A 224 -5.15 20.83 -1.37
CA PHE A 224 -4.07 21.22 -2.27
C PHE A 224 -4.61 21.74 -3.62
N GLU A 225 -5.62 21.08 -4.20
CA GLU A 225 -6.28 21.57 -5.43
C GLU A 225 -6.82 22.99 -5.22
N ILE A 226 -7.59 23.22 -4.15
CA ILE A 226 -8.16 24.54 -3.83
C ILE A 226 -7.06 25.61 -3.70
N VAL A 227 -5.99 25.31 -2.96
CA VAL A 227 -4.85 26.23 -2.78
C VAL A 227 -4.16 26.53 -4.10
N ILE A 228 -3.92 25.50 -4.92
CA ILE A 228 -3.29 25.66 -6.25
C ILE A 228 -4.17 26.51 -7.16
N TYR A 229 -5.48 26.25 -7.22
CA TYR A 229 -6.42 27.04 -8.02
C TYR A 229 -6.47 28.51 -7.56
N PHE A 230 -6.48 28.74 -6.25
CA PHE A 230 -6.40 30.08 -5.69
C PHE A 230 -5.10 30.81 -6.09
N LEU A 231 -3.96 30.14 -6.00
CA LEU A 231 -2.64 30.72 -6.32
C LEU A 231 -2.45 30.99 -7.82
N ILE A 232 -3.00 30.15 -8.71
CA ILE A 232 -2.80 30.26 -10.16
C ILE A 232 -3.66 31.39 -10.79
N ARG A 233 -4.63 31.98 -10.09
CA ARG A 233 -5.55 33.00 -10.64
C ARG A 233 -6.19 32.61 -11.98
N LYS A 234 -6.55 31.34 -12.19
CA LYS A 234 -7.51 30.97 -13.25
C LYS A 234 -8.92 31.23 -12.69
N GLN A 235 -9.73 32.03 -13.38
CA GLN A 235 -11.10 32.37 -12.96
C GLN A 235 -11.89 31.10 -12.62
N LEU A 236 -12.46 31.06 -11.41
CA LEU A 236 -13.23 29.93 -10.86
C LEU A 236 -14.55 29.68 -11.59
N PHE A 237 -14.92 30.51 -12.57
CA PHE A 237 -16.12 30.36 -13.37
C PHE A 237 -15.87 30.89 -14.79
N LYS A 238 -16.21 30.06 -15.78
CA LYS A 238 -16.70 30.49 -17.09
C LYS A 238 -18.06 29.83 -17.31
#